data_AF-A0A379W0V4-F1
#
_entry.id   AF-A0A379W0V4-F1
#
_cell.length_a   1.000
_cell.length_b   1.000
_cell.length_c   1.000
_cell.angle_alpha   90.00
_cell.angle_beta   90.00
_cell.angle_gamma   90.00
#
_symmetry.space_group_name_H-M   'P 1'
#
loop_
_entity.id
_entity.type
_entity.pdbx_description
1 polymer ?
#
loop_
_entity_poly.entity_id
_entity_poly.type
_entity_poly.pdbx_seq_one_letter_code
_entity_poly.pdbx_strand_id
1 'polypeptide(L)'
;MILTHSITRYGITTDDPNKWRYYLDSVEVHLPPFWEQYINDENNVELILTDTLPLVISLNGHTLQEYMQESRGYALQNTASTQASIRGEESEQIELLNIRQETHEEYALSRPAGLREALLIVASFLLFFFCLITPDVFVPWMIGGAILLLAAGLWGLFAPPSKSALREIHCLRGTPRRWGLFGENNQEQINNISLGIIDLIYPAHWQPYITQDLGQQTDIDIYLDRHVARQGRFLSLHDEVKNFPLQHWLRSTVIAIGSLLVLFMLLFWIPLDMPIKFTLSWMKGAQTIEATTVKQLEKAGVRVGDTLHLSGKGMCNIHSGRPGAGSLTHRLCRSIARKSSGMTRLRYRCRNQIW
;
A
#
# COMPACT_ATOMS: atom_id res chain seq x y z
N MET A 1 -32.85 32.91 65.54
CA MET A 1 -33.41 34.27 65.39
C MET A 1 -34.71 34.14 64.62
N ILE A 2 -35.78 34.84 65.05
CA ILE A 2 -37.10 34.80 64.40
C ILE A 2 -37.23 36.06 63.52
N LEU A 3 -37.51 35.90 62.24
CA LEU A 3 -37.46 36.96 61.23
C LEU A 3 -38.63 36.81 60.26
N THR A 4 -39.36 37.89 60.00
CA THR A 4 -40.46 37.93 59.03
C THR A 4 -40.00 38.55 57.71
N HIS A 5 -39.76 37.73 56.69
CA HIS A 5 -39.18 38.17 55.41
C HIS A 5 -39.71 37.38 54.20
N SER A 6 -39.60 37.98 53.02
CA SER A 6 -39.85 37.33 51.74
C SER A 6 -38.67 36.45 51.32
N ILE A 7 -38.94 35.27 50.76
CA ILE A 7 -37.90 34.35 50.26
C ILE A 7 -37.90 34.40 48.74
N THR A 8 -36.73 34.63 48.15
CA THR A 8 -36.53 34.63 46.69
C THR A 8 -35.76 33.39 46.24
N ARG A 9 -36.13 32.85 45.07
CA ARG A 9 -35.55 31.65 44.48
C ARG A 9 -34.75 32.01 43.24
N TYR A 10 -33.51 31.53 43.18
CA TYR A 10 -32.66 31.64 41.99
C TYR A 10 -32.20 30.25 41.55
N GLY A 11 -32.41 29.94 40.26
CA GLY A 11 -31.84 28.77 39.62
C GLY A 11 -30.52 29.13 38.92
N ILE A 12 -29.49 28.30 39.08
CA ILE A 12 -28.25 28.41 38.31
C ILE A 12 -28.26 27.28 37.29
N THR A 13 -28.11 27.61 36.01
CA THR A 13 -28.27 26.66 34.89
C THR A 13 -27.09 25.72 34.67
N THR A 14 -26.04 25.76 35.50
CA THR A 14 -24.74 25.18 35.10
C THR A 14 -24.36 23.84 35.72
N ASP A 15 -24.87 23.40 36.87
CA ASP A 15 -24.25 22.22 37.52
C ASP A 15 -25.21 21.11 38.00
N ASP A 16 -26.51 21.36 38.20
CA ASP A 16 -27.51 20.31 38.44
C ASP A 16 -28.91 20.85 38.14
N PRO A 17 -29.75 20.20 37.32
CA PRO A 17 -31.06 20.72 36.93
C PRO A 17 -32.06 20.91 38.10
N ASN A 18 -31.73 20.42 39.30
CA ASN A 18 -32.60 20.45 40.48
C ASN A 18 -32.01 21.18 41.70
N LYS A 19 -30.92 21.96 41.56
CA LYS A 19 -30.29 22.66 42.68
C LYS A 19 -30.70 24.14 42.73
N TRP A 20 -31.63 24.45 43.63
CA TRP A 20 -32.13 25.81 43.86
C TRP A 20 -31.37 26.51 44.98
N ARG A 21 -31.12 27.82 44.82
CA ARG A 21 -30.58 28.68 45.87
C ARG A 21 -31.67 29.61 46.39
N TYR A 22 -31.78 29.71 47.70
CA TYR A 22 -32.77 30.52 48.39
C TYR A 22 -32.08 31.72 49.02
N TYR A 23 -32.71 32.88 48.88
CA TYR A 23 -32.22 34.13 49.47
C TYR A 23 -33.30 34.75 50.32
N LEU A 24 -32.89 35.21 51.51
CA LEU A 24 -33.70 35.99 52.41
C LEU A 24 -33.17 37.43 52.32
N ASP A 25 -33.91 38.29 51.62
CA ASP A 25 -33.53 39.60 51.08
C ASP A 25 -32.26 39.61 50.21
N SER A 26 -31.09 39.42 50.82
CA SER A 26 -29.77 39.47 50.18
C SER A 26 -28.78 38.42 50.70
N VAL A 27 -29.21 37.57 51.65
CA VAL A 27 -28.38 36.53 52.27
C VAL A 27 -28.78 35.17 51.73
N GLU A 28 -27.81 34.40 51.23
CA GLU A 28 -28.03 33.01 50.80
C GLU A 28 -28.34 32.15 52.03
N VAL A 29 -29.49 31.50 52.02
CA VAL A 29 -29.97 30.58 53.07
C VAL A 29 -30.13 29.19 52.49
N HIS A 30 -29.88 28.17 53.30
CA HIS A 30 -30.17 26.80 52.90
C HIS A 30 -31.55 26.38 53.41
N LEU A 31 -32.45 26.15 52.46
CA LEU A 31 -33.81 25.67 52.68
C LEU A 31 -33.93 24.21 52.20
N PRO A 32 -34.46 23.30 53.03
CA PRO A 32 -34.83 21.97 52.58
C PRO A 32 -35.85 22.00 51.42
N PRO A 33 -35.73 21.14 50.41
CA PRO A 33 -36.52 21.21 49.16
C PRO A 33 -38.03 21.01 49.37
N PHE A 34 -38.45 20.35 50.44
CA PHE A 34 -39.87 20.10 50.73
C PHE A 34 -40.62 21.33 51.23
N TRP A 35 -39.90 22.36 51.70
CA TRP A 35 -40.51 23.60 52.16
C TRP A 35 -40.79 24.60 51.05
N GLU A 36 -40.45 24.27 49.81
CA GLU A 36 -40.77 25.07 48.62
C GLU A 36 -42.26 25.40 48.51
N GLN A 37 -43.13 24.46 48.88
CA GLN A 37 -44.58 24.63 48.79
C GLN A 37 -45.18 25.52 49.89
N TYR A 38 -44.44 25.80 50.95
CA TYR A 38 -44.91 26.58 52.10
C TYR A 38 -44.39 28.03 52.09
N ILE A 39 -43.69 28.43 51.02
CA ILE A 39 -43.21 29.79 50.83
C ILE A 39 -44.40 30.68 50.42
N ASN A 40 -44.69 31.67 51.25
CA ASN A 40 -45.62 32.76 50.99
C ASN A 40 -44.88 34.07 50.72
N ASP A 41 -45.61 35.15 50.42
CA ASP A 41 -45.02 36.49 50.23
C ASP A 41 -44.35 37.02 51.51
N GLU A 42 -44.95 36.76 52.68
CA GLU A 42 -44.39 37.05 53.99
C GLU A 42 -44.25 35.74 54.79
N ASN A 43 -43.02 35.38 55.16
CA ASN A 43 -42.73 34.15 55.89
C ASN A 43 -42.16 34.45 57.26
N ASN A 44 -42.64 33.75 58.29
CA ASN A 44 -41.98 33.71 59.59
C ASN A 44 -40.93 32.61 59.57
N VAL A 45 -39.66 33.02 59.59
CA VAL A 45 -38.50 32.13 59.43
C VAL A 45 -37.67 32.16 60.70
N GLU A 46 -37.43 30.98 61.26
CA GLU A 46 -36.44 30.83 62.32
C GLU A 46 -35.14 30.28 61.75
N LEU A 47 -34.05 30.96 62.02
CA LEU A 47 -32.73 30.63 61.48
C LEU A 47 -31.66 30.51 62.55
N ILE A 48 -30.75 29.57 62.31
CA ILE A 48 -29.51 29.38 63.05
C ILE A 48 -28.35 29.74 62.12
N LEU A 49 -27.49 30.65 62.58
CA LEU A 49 -26.28 31.00 61.87
C LEU A 49 -25.28 29.84 61.98
N THR A 50 -24.81 29.33 60.85
CA THR A 50 -23.68 28.40 60.81
C THR A 50 -22.45 29.09 60.22
N ASP A 51 -21.29 28.43 60.25
CA ASP A 51 -20.02 29.01 59.80
C ASP A 51 -19.99 29.36 58.31
N THR A 52 -20.83 28.72 57.47
CA THR A 52 -20.83 28.93 56.01
C THR A 52 -22.11 29.57 55.49
N LEU A 53 -23.27 29.24 56.06
CA LEU A 53 -24.57 29.73 55.59
C LEU A 53 -25.67 29.55 56.65
N PRO A 54 -26.57 30.52 56.83
CA PRO A 54 -27.71 30.38 57.75
C PRO A 54 -28.61 29.20 57.35
N LEU A 55 -28.88 28.33 58.32
CA LEU A 55 -29.80 27.20 58.19
C LEU A 55 -31.18 27.59 58.72
N VAL A 56 -32.20 27.39 57.92
CA VAL A 56 -33.60 27.59 58.32
C VAL A 56 -34.09 26.37 59.09
N ILE A 57 -34.55 26.58 60.32
CA ILE A 57 -35.00 25.51 61.24
C ILE A 57 -36.52 25.44 61.40
N SER A 58 -37.22 26.53 61.11
CA SER A 58 -38.67 26.54 60.99
C SER A 58 -39.13 27.60 59.99
N LEU A 59 -40.25 27.32 59.34
CA LEU A 59 -40.87 28.17 58.34
C LEU A 59 -42.39 28.12 58.51
N ASN A 60 -43.02 29.26 58.78
CA ASN A 60 -44.48 29.39 58.87
C ASN A 60 -45.16 28.40 59.84
N GLY A 61 -44.48 28.08 60.94
CA GLY A 61 -44.98 27.14 61.96
C GLY A 61 -44.60 25.68 61.72
N HIS A 62 -43.99 25.34 60.57
CA HIS A 62 -43.42 24.02 60.33
C HIS A 62 -41.99 23.95 60.84
N THR A 63 -41.68 22.94 61.65
CA THR A 63 -40.36 22.76 62.27
C THR A 63 -39.59 21.59 61.65
N LEU A 64 -38.25 21.64 61.65
CA LEU A 64 -37.42 20.53 61.15
C LEU A 64 -37.66 19.19 61.88
N GLN A 65 -38.23 19.19 63.09
CA GLN A 65 -38.46 17.95 63.84
C GLN A 65 -39.63 17.13 63.29
N GLU A 66 -40.70 17.79 62.83
CA GLU A 66 -41.83 17.12 62.16
C GLU A 66 -41.36 16.37 60.89
N TYR A 67 -40.35 16.93 60.21
CA TYR A 67 -39.73 16.31 59.05
C TYR A 67 -38.99 14.98 59.36
N MET A 68 -38.30 14.85 60.50
CA MET A 68 -37.66 13.58 60.87
C MET A 68 -38.69 12.45 61.07
N GLN A 69 -39.93 12.79 61.41
CA GLN A 69 -41.03 11.83 61.55
C GLN A 69 -41.68 11.48 60.21
N GLU A 70 -41.88 12.44 59.30
CA GLU A 70 -42.42 12.18 57.96
C GLU A 70 -41.46 11.45 57.03
N SER A 71 -40.16 11.76 57.07
CA SER A 71 -39.15 11.04 56.28
C SER A 71 -39.07 9.54 56.61
N ARG A 72 -39.38 9.14 57.85
CA ARG A 72 -39.55 7.73 58.22
C ARG A 72 -40.78 7.07 57.61
N GLY A 73 -41.83 7.84 57.31
CA GLY A 73 -43.01 7.38 56.57
C GLY A 73 -42.75 7.21 55.07
N TYR A 74 -42.01 8.14 54.46
CA TYR A 74 -41.63 8.05 53.04
C TYR A 74 -40.51 7.03 52.75
N ALA A 75 -39.73 6.61 53.75
CA ALA A 75 -38.74 5.55 53.61
C ALA A 75 -39.34 4.14 53.37
N LEU A 76 -40.65 3.95 53.59
CA LEU A 76 -41.37 2.71 53.26
C LEU A 76 -42.05 2.75 51.88
N GLN A 77 -42.18 3.92 51.27
CA GLN A 77 -42.52 4.02 49.86
C GLN A 77 -41.21 4.01 49.10
N ASN A 78 -40.80 2.81 48.68
CA ASN A 78 -39.72 2.60 47.75
C ASN A 78 -40.05 3.45 46.49
N THR A 79 -39.56 4.69 46.43
CA THR A 79 -39.42 5.38 45.17
C THR A 79 -38.63 4.41 44.34
N ALA A 80 -39.28 3.87 43.30
CA ALA A 80 -38.58 3.37 42.15
C ALA A 80 -37.73 4.53 41.65
N SER A 81 -36.57 4.70 42.29
CA SER A 81 -35.36 4.95 41.55
C SER A 81 -35.50 4.02 40.36
N THR A 82 -35.58 4.61 39.18
CA THR A 82 -35.12 3.93 38.00
C THR A 82 -33.72 3.48 38.38
N GLN A 83 -33.64 2.29 38.97
CA GLN A 83 -32.48 1.45 38.87
C GLN A 83 -32.20 1.55 37.38
N ALA A 84 -31.11 2.24 37.05
CA ALA A 84 -30.29 1.75 35.97
C ALA A 84 -30.07 0.30 36.36
N SER A 85 -30.99 -0.55 35.92
CA SER A 85 -30.75 -1.95 35.87
C SER A 85 -29.54 -1.96 34.97
N ILE A 86 -28.39 -2.17 35.58
CA ILE A 86 -27.34 -2.97 34.97
C ILE A 86 -28.02 -4.32 34.81
N ARG A 87 -28.93 -4.38 33.84
CA ARG A 87 -29.40 -5.58 33.21
C ARG A 87 -28.07 -6.21 32.86
N GLY A 88 -27.75 -7.32 33.54
CA GLY A 88 -26.59 -8.11 33.18
C GLY A 88 -26.67 -8.22 31.67
N GLU A 89 -25.75 -7.52 31.01
CA GLU A 89 -25.56 -7.57 29.58
C GLU A 89 -25.52 -9.07 29.33
N GLU A 90 -26.54 -9.61 28.66
CA GLU A 90 -26.55 -11.01 28.28
C GLU A 90 -25.20 -11.19 27.61
N SER A 91 -24.27 -11.84 28.32
CA SER A 91 -22.85 -11.77 28.02
C SER A 91 -22.75 -11.99 26.54
N GLU A 92 -22.39 -10.96 25.77
CA GLU A 92 -22.41 -11.03 24.32
C GLU A 92 -21.46 -12.18 23.99
N GLN A 93 -22.04 -13.36 23.77
CA GLN A 93 -21.29 -14.60 23.84
C GLN A 93 -20.64 -14.72 22.48
N ILE A 94 -19.45 -14.14 22.38
CA ILE A 94 -18.64 -14.22 21.18
C ILE A 94 -18.20 -15.68 21.09
N GLU A 95 -18.82 -16.40 20.17
CA GLU A 95 -18.44 -17.77 19.89
C GLU A 95 -17.25 -17.76 18.94
N LEU A 96 -16.11 -18.25 19.40
CA LEU A 96 -15.02 -18.59 18.51
C LEU A 96 -15.41 -19.86 17.75
N LEU A 97 -15.78 -19.70 16.48
CA LEU A 97 -16.19 -20.81 15.64
C LEU A 97 -14.98 -21.65 15.21
N ASN A 98 -13.96 -20.99 14.68
CA ASN A 98 -12.80 -21.65 14.11
C ASN A 98 -11.61 -20.67 13.96
N ILE A 99 -10.41 -21.22 13.82
CA ILE A 99 -9.22 -20.47 13.40
C ILE A 99 -8.84 -20.99 12.02
N ARG A 100 -8.93 -20.12 11.00
CA ARG A 100 -8.52 -20.42 9.63
C ARG A 100 -7.23 -19.69 9.28
N GLN A 101 -6.48 -20.24 8.33
CA GLN A 101 -5.34 -19.52 7.74
C GLN A 101 -5.83 -18.58 6.62
N GLU A 102 -5.10 -17.49 6.39
CA GLU A 102 -5.31 -16.59 5.25
C GLU A 102 -5.41 -17.36 3.92
N THR A 103 -6.33 -16.93 3.08
CA THR A 103 -6.39 -17.39 1.69
C THR A 103 -5.30 -16.71 0.85
N HIS A 104 -4.97 -17.31 -0.30
CA HIS A 104 -3.99 -16.74 -1.22
C HIS A 104 -4.34 -15.31 -1.69
N GLU A 105 -5.64 -15.02 -1.84
CA GLU A 105 -6.12 -13.71 -2.27
C GLU A 105 -6.01 -12.66 -1.16
N GLU A 106 -6.34 -13.01 0.08
CA GLU A 106 -6.16 -12.15 1.25
C GLU A 106 -4.67 -11.87 1.48
N TYR A 107 -3.81 -12.89 1.33
CA TYR A 107 -2.36 -12.74 1.40
C TYR A 107 -1.79 -11.82 0.31
N ALA A 108 -2.39 -11.79 -0.88
CA ALA A 108 -1.94 -10.91 -1.96
C ALA A 108 -2.08 -9.42 -1.60
N LEU A 109 -3.01 -9.06 -0.71
CA LEU A 109 -3.18 -7.69 -0.21
C LEU A 109 -2.16 -7.31 0.86
N SER A 110 -1.80 -8.25 1.73
CA SER A 110 -0.84 -8.01 2.80
C SER A 110 0.62 -8.06 2.32
N ARG A 111 0.87 -8.64 1.13
CA ARG A 111 2.21 -8.74 0.55
C ARG A 111 2.77 -7.32 0.30
N PRO A 112 3.91 -6.94 0.91
CA PRO A 112 4.55 -5.67 0.60
C PRO A 112 4.88 -5.64 -0.89
N ALA A 113 4.64 -4.51 -1.56
CA ALA A 113 4.97 -4.31 -2.97
C ALA A 113 6.36 -4.88 -3.22
N GLY A 114 6.47 -5.95 -4.02
CA GLY A 114 7.64 -6.84 -4.14
C GLY A 114 8.90 -6.18 -4.70
N LEU A 115 9.38 -5.14 -4.00
CA LEU A 115 10.51 -4.30 -4.33
C LEU A 115 11.80 -5.07 -4.14
N ARG A 116 11.87 -5.96 -3.14
CA ARG A 116 13.05 -6.79 -2.89
C ARG A 116 13.33 -7.68 -4.10
N GLU A 117 12.31 -8.35 -4.62
CA GLU A 117 12.41 -9.22 -5.78
C GLU A 117 12.77 -8.44 -7.05
N ALA A 118 12.18 -7.25 -7.25
CA ALA A 118 12.57 -6.36 -8.35
C ALA A 118 14.03 -5.88 -8.24
N LEU A 119 14.47 -5.50 -7.04
CA LEU A 119 15.85 -5.05 -6.81
C LEU A 119 16.86 -6.17 -7.08
N LEU A 120 16.54 -7.43 -6.73
CA LEU A 120 17.38 -8.58 -7.04
C LEU A 120 17.54 -8.77 -8.56
N ILE A 121 16.46 -8.63 -9.33
CA ILE A 121 16.50 -8.73 -10.80
C ILE A 121 17.33 -7.59 -11.40
N VAL A 122 17.13 -6.35 -10.93
CA VAL A 122 17.89 -5.19 -11.41
C VAL A 122 19.38 -5.32 -11.04
N ALA A 123 19.69 -5.78 -9.83
CA ALA A 123 21.07 -6.04 -9.39
C ALA A 123 21.74 -7.13 -10.25
N SER A 124 21.00 -8.18 -10.62
CA SER A 124 21.50 -9.20 -11.56
C SER A 124 21.85 -8.61 -12.92
N PHE A 125 20.99 -7.75 -13.50
CA PHE A 125 21.30 -7.08 -14.77
C PHE A 125 22.51 -6.15 -14.67
N LEU A 126 22.69 -5.45 -13.56
CA LEU A 126 23.90 -4.64 -13.33
C LEU A 126 25.16 -5.51 -13.23
N LEU A 127 25.10 -6.67 -12.57
CA LEU A 127 26.23 -7.59 -12.52
C LEU A 127 26.58 -8.15 -13.90
N PHE A 128 25.58 -8.48 -14.73
CA PHE A 128 25.82 -8.86 -16.12
C PHE A 128 26.50 -7.75 -16.92
N PHE A 129 26.13 -6.49 -16.69
CA PHE A 129 26.83 -5.35 -17.29
C PHE A 129 28.30 -5.28 -16.83
N PHE A 130 28.56 -5.41 -15.53
CA PHE A 130 29.93 -5.40 -15.00
C PHE A 130 30.79 -6.56 -15.51
N CYS A 131 30.20 -7.72 -15.81
CA CYS A 131 30.92 -8.83 -16.45
C CYS A 131 31.57 -8.43 -17.79
N LEU A 132 31.00 -7.47 -18.52
CA LEU A 132 31.54 -7.01 -19.81
C LEU A 132 32.75 -6.08 -19.69
N ILE A 133 32.95 -5.47 -18.52
CA ILE A 133 34.01 -4.46 -18.28
C ILE A 133 35.16 -5.06 -17.47
N THR A 134 34.89 -6.11 -16.68
CA THR A 134 35.84 -6.67 -15.71
C THR A 134 36.83 -7.65 -16.38
N PRO A 135 38.07 -7.79 -15.87
CA PRO A 135 39.04 -8.78 -16.37
C PRO A 135 38.54 -10.22 -16.32
N ASP A 136 38.97 -11.04 -17.30
CA ASP A 136 38.51 -12.42 -17.54
C ASP A 136 38.57 -13.36 -16.32
N VAL A 137 39.49 -13.11 -15.39
CA VAL A 137 39.67 -13.92 -14.17
C VAL A 137 38.45 -13.84 -13.24
N PHE A 138 37.76 -12.70 -13.20
CA PHE A 138 36.60 -12.50 -12.31
C PHE A 138 35.25 -12.77 -12.98
N VAL A 139 35.23 -12.89 -14.32
CA VAL A 139 34.02 -13.15 -15.12
C VAL A 139 33.21 -14.37 -14.64
N PRO A 140 33.79 -15.56 -14.39
CA PRO A 140 32.98 -16.72 -13.99
C PRO A 140 32.30 -16.54 -12.63
N TRP A 141 32.96 -15.86 -11.69
CA TRP A 141 32.40 -15.56 -10.37
C TRP A 141 31.24 -14.57 -10.45
N MET A 142 31.40 -13.53 -11.28
CA MET A 142 30.37 -12.51 -11.49
C MET A 142 29.15 -13.07 -12.24
N ILE A 143 29.37 -13.89 -13.28
CA ILE A 143 28.29 -14.59 -13.99
C ILE A 143 27.54 -15.54 -13.06
N GLY A 144 28.27 -16.32 -12.25
CA GLY A 144 27.66 -17.22 -11.25
C GLY A 144 26.79 -16.45 -10.26
N GLY A 145 27.28 -15.33 -9.73
CA GLY A 145 26.52 -14.45 -8.85
C GLY A 145 25.29 -13.83 -9.53
N ALA A 146 25.42 -13.37 -10.78
CA ALA A 146 24.32 -12.79 -11.55
C ALA A 146 23.20 -13.80 -11.80
N ILE A 147 23.54 -15.04 -12.18
CA ILE A 147 22.57 -16.13 -12.40
C ILE A 147 21.87 -16.50 -11.09
N LEU A 148 22.61 -16.61 -9.98
CA LEU A 148 22.02 -16.94 -8.68
C LEU A 148 21.02 -15.88 -8.24
N LEU A 149 21.36 -14.59 -8.38
CA LEU A 149 20.45 -13.48 -8.06
C LEU A 149 19.22 -13.45 -8.98
N LEU A 150 19.38 -13.76 -10.27
CA LEU A 150 18.27 -13.87 -11.21
C LEU A 150 17.34 -15.00 -10.83
N ALA A 151 17.90 -16.18 -10.53
CA ALA A 151 17.14 -17.35 -10.09
C ALA A 151 16.40 -17.07 -8.77
N ALA A 152 17.04 -16.42 -7.80
CA ALA A 152 16.40 -16.01 -6.55
C ALA A 152 15.27 -14.99 -6.77
N GLY A 153 15.48 -14.01 -7.67
CA GLY A 153 14.46 -13.03 -8.04
C GLY A 153 13.25 -13.67 -8.72
N LEU A 154 13.47 -14.58 -9.68
CA LEU A 154 12.39 -15.33 -10.35
C LEU A 154 11.70 -16.32 -9.40
N TRP A 155 12.45 -16.97 -8.52
CA TRP A 155 11.86 -17.82 -7.48
C TRP A 155 10.94 -16.99 -6.58
N GLY A 156 11.36 -15.80 -6.13
CA GLY A 156 10.50 -14.89 -5.35
C GLY A 156 9.24 -14.40 -6.09
N LEU A 157 9.23 -14.40 -7.43
CA LEU A 157 8.03 -14.11 -8.23
C LEU A 157 6.99 -15.21 -8.14
N PHE A 158 7.43 -16.45 -8.37
CA PHE A 158 6.57 -17.59 -8.67
C PHE A 158 6.39 -18.53 -7.50
N ALA A 159 7.24 -18.44 -6.47
CA ALA A 159 7.16 -19.30 -5.31
C ALA A 159 5.86 -19.03 -4.54
N PRO A 160 5.11 -20.08 -4.19
CA PRO A 160 3.96 -19.93 -3.32
C PRO A 160 4.44 -19.44 -1.93
N PRO A 161 3.61 -18.66 -1.22
CA PRO A 161 3.95 -18.21 0.11
C PRO A 161 4.15 -19.40 1.06
N SER A 162 5.11 -19.28 1.97
CA SER A 162 5.27 -20.28 3.02
C SER A 162 4.08 -20.24 3.97
N LYS A 163 3.71 -21.39 4.55
CA LYS A 163 2.62 -21.46 5.54
C LYS A 163 2.85 -20.58 6.77
N SER A 164 4.11 -20.29 7.09
CA SER A 164 4.49 -19.36 8.17
C SER A 164 4.27 -17.88 7.84
N ALA A 165 4.12 -17.54 6.55
CA ALA A 165 3.86 -16.18 6.12
C ALA A 165 2.35 -15.86 6.10
N LEU A 166 1.51 -16.88 6.03
CA LEU A 166 0.06 -16.75 6.12
C LEU A 166 -0.33 -16.44 7.56
N ARG A 167 -1.06 -15.35 7.76
CA ARG A 167 -1.56 -14.97 9.09
C ARG A 167 -2.75 -15.83 9.48
N GLU A 168 -2.96 -15.95 10.78
CA GLU A 168 -4.13 -16.61 11.34
C GLU A 168 -5.31 -15.63 11.39
N ILE A 169 -6.48 -16.12 11.00
CA ILE A 169 -7.75 -15.41 11.00
C ILE A 169 -8.68 -16.13 11.98
N HIS A 170 -9.23 -15.37 12.91
CA HIS A 170 -10.18 -15.87 13.91
C HIS A 170 -11.60 -15.66 13.39
N CYS A 171 -12.34 -16.76 13.19
CA CYS A 171 -13.74 -16.73 12.82
C CYS A 171 -14.57 -16.62 14.11
N LEU A 172 -15.11 -15.45 14.36
CA LEU A 172 -15.95 -15.15 15.51
C LEU A 172 -17.40 -15.01 15.06
N ARG A 173 -18.33 -15.41 15.93
CA ARG A 173 -19.75 -15.15 15.75
C ARG A 173 -20.25 -14.27 16.88
N GLY A 174 -20.90 -13.17 16.53
CA GLY A 174 -21.49 -12.27 17.50
C GLY A 174 -22.17 -11.07 16.83
N THR A 175 -22.63 -10.13 17.65
CA THR A 175 -23.33 -8.92 17.19
C THR A 175 -22.39 -7.73 17.20
N PRO A 176 -21.98 -7.16 16.06
CA PRO A 176 -21.20 -5.94 16.04
C PRO A 176 -22.07 -4.77 16.53
N ARG A 177 -21.58 -4.06 17.54
CA ARG A 177 -22.24 -2.89 18.14
C ARG A 177 -21.40 -1.65 17.87
N ARG A 178 -22.10 -0.55 17.57
CA ARG A 178 -21.51 0.78 17.47
C ARG A 178 -21.60 1.46 18.83
N TRP A 179 -20.47 1.82 19.41
CA TRP A 179 -20.47 2.61 20.65
C TRP A 179 -20.57 4.08 20.28
N GLY A 180 -21.66 4.76 20.62
CA GLY A 180 -21.84 6.18 20.29
C GLY A 180 -21.96 7.00 21.56
N LEU A 181 -21.01 7.91 21.80
CA LEU A 181 -21.29 9.08 22.63
C LEU A 181 -21.92 10.12 21.69
N PHE A 182 -23.16 10.48 21.97
CA PHE A 182 -23.92 11.46 21.18
C PHE A 182 -23.12 12.76 21.01
N GLY A 183 -22.79 13.09 19.76
CA GLY A 183 -21.98 14.25 19.38
C GLY A 183 -21.97 14.36 17.86
N GLU A 184 -21.99 15.57 17.32
CA GLU A 184 -22.38 15.85 15.92
C GLU A 184 -21.36 15.39 14.84
N ASN A 185 -20.22 14.80 15.24
CA ASN A 185 -19.22 14.26 14.31
C ASN A 185 -19.42 12.76 14.04
N ASN A 186 -20.24 12.46 13.02
CA ASN A 186 -20.48 11.08 12.54
C ASN A 186 -19.21 10.32 12.12
N GLN A 187 -18.11 11.01 11.81
CA GLN A 187 -16.91 10.40 11.21
C GLN A 187 -15.98 9.71 12.24
N GLU A 188 -15.91 10.20 13.48
CA GLU A 188 -15.18 9.51 14.56
C GLU A 188 -16.03 8.43 15.22
N GLN A 189 -17.35 8.57 15.17
CA GLN A 189 -18.32 7.61 15.71
C GLN A 189 -18.46 6.33 14.86
N ILE A 190 -17.83 6.22 13.70
CA ILE A 190 -17.86 5.00 12.87
C ILE A 190 -16.61 4.13 13.15
N ASN A 191 -15.58 4.70 13.77
CA ASN A 191 -14.32 3.99 14.08
C ASN A 191 -14.37 3.18 15.38
N ASN A 192 -15.49 3.20 16.11
CA ASN A 192 -15.65 2.55 17.41
C ASN A 192 -16.75 1.46 17.38
N ILE A 193 -16.77 0.69 16.30
CA ILE A 193 -17.57 -0.53 16.21
C ILE A 193 -16.79 -1.63 16.94
N SER A 194 -17.41 -2.31 17.90
CA SER A 194 -16.80 -3.43 18.60
C SER A 194 -17.68 -4.67 18.52
N LEU A 195 -17.03 -5.81 18.64
CA LEU A 195 -17.66 -7.09 18.90
C LEU A 195 -17.42 -7.43 20.38
N GLY A 196 -18.41 -7.18 21.24
CA GLY A 196 -18.23 -7.16 22.68
C GLY A 196 -17.08 -6.23 23.10
N ILE A 197 -15.95 -6.82 23.51
CA ILE A 197 -14.77 -6.11 24.03
C ILE A 197 -13.73 -5.81 22.93
N ILE A 198 -13.85 -6.44 21.76
CA ILE A 198 -12.85 -6.33 20.69
C ILE A 198 -13.28 -5.25 19.70
N ASP A 199 -12.51 -4.17 19.61
CA ASP A 199 -12.73 -3.16 18.57
C ASP A 199 -12.45 -3.74 17.18
N LEU A 200 -13.32 -3.43 16.21
CA LEU A 200 -13.23 -3.88 14.83
C LEU A 200 -12.71 -2.72 13.97
N ILE A 201 -11.63 -2.97 13.23
CA ILE A 201 -11.07 -1.98 12.30
C ILE A 201 -11.48 -2.36 10.88
N TYR A 202 -12.31 -1.52 10.28
CA TYR A 202 -12.80 -1.69 8.92
C TYR A 202 -12.03 -0.83 7.92
N PRO A 203 -11.83 -1.32 6.67
CA PRO A 203 -11.35 -0.49 5.57
C PRO A 203 -12.29 0.70 5.30
N ALA A 204 -11.71 1.83 4.88
CA ALA A 204 -12.46 3.07 4.68
C ALA A 204 -13.59 2.97 3.62
N HIS A 205 -13.41 2.14 2.60
CA HIS A 205 -14.41 1.94 1.54
C HIS A 205 -15.58 1.05 1.95
N TRP A 206 -15.45 0.28 3.03
CA TRP A 206 -16.52 -0.56 3.56
C TRP A 206 -17.50 0.21 4.44
N GLN A 207 -17.12 1.40 4.92
CA GLN A 207 -17.89 2.21 5.87
C GLN A 207 -19.38 2.39 5.56
N PRO A 208 -19.81 2.71 4.32
CA PRO A 208 -21.23 2.90 4.02
C PRO A 208 -22.06 1.60 4.03
N TYR A 209 -21.43 0.43 3.92
CA TYR A 209 -22.12 -0.86 3.79
C TYR A 209 -22.32 -1.59 5.12
N ILE A 210 -21.60 -1.18 6.17
CA ILE A 210 -21.58 -1.86 7.47
C ILE A 210 -22.90 -1.70 8.21
N THR A 211 -23.64 -0.61 8.01
CA THR A 211 -24.84 -0.26 8.79
C THR A 211 -25.97 -1.29 8.70
N GLN A 212 -26.02 -2.09 7.64
CA GLN A 212 -27.08 -3.09 7.45
C GLN A 212 -26.94 -4.29 8.38
N ASP A 213 -25.69 -4.65 8.72
CA ASP A 213 -25.37 -5.84 9.51
C ASP A 213 -25.14 -5.51 11.00
N LEU A 214 -25.19 -4.24 11.38
CA LEU A 214 -25.05 -3.79 12.78
C LEU A 214 -26.21 -4.27 13.65
N GLY A 215 -25.89 -4.80 14.83
CA GLY A 215 -26.87 -5.29 15.80
C GLY A 215 -27.52 -6.63 15.44
N GLN A 216 -27.15 -7.25 14.32
CA GLN A 216 -27.55 -8.62 13.96
C GLN A 216 -26.43 -9.60 14.29
N GLN A 217 -26.77 -10.85 14.60
CA GLN A 217 -25.75 -11.90 14.78
C GLN A 217 -25.14 -12.24 13.43
N THR A 218 -23.85 -11.94 13.27
CA THR A 218 -23.11 -12.18 12.03
C THR A 218 -21.79 -12.87 12.31
N ASP A 219 -21.34 -13.68 11.34
CA ASP A 219 -20.02 -14.27 11.36
C ASP A 219 -19.00 -13.22 10.88
N ILE A 220 -17.95 -13.01 11.66
CA ILE A 220 -16.91 -12.02 11.42
C ILE A 220 -15.56 -12.72 11.48
N ASP A 221 -14.80 -12.61 10.40
CA ASP A 221 -13.43 -13.08 10.33
C ASP A 221 -12.50 -11.90 10.64
N ILE A 222 -11.71 -12.00 11.70
CA ILE A 222 -10.78 -10.94 12.12
C ILE A 222 -9.33 -11.43 12.15
N TYR A 223 -8.43 -10.50 11.88
CA TYR A 223 -7.01 -10.67 12.15
C TYR A 223 -6.70 -10.46 13.64
N LEU A 224 -5.56 -10.98 14.09
CA LEU A 224 -4.97 -10.64 15.40
C LEU A 224 -4.85 -9.12 15.61
N ASP A 225 -4.59 -8.37 14.53
CA ASP A 225 -4.48 -6.91 14.52
C ASP A 225 -5.84 -6.19 14.52
N ARG A 226 -6.95 -6.88 14.83
CA ARG A 226 -8.34 -6.35 14.85
C ARG A 226 -8.91 -5.90 13.49
N HIS A 227 -8.16 -6.08 12.41
CA HIS A 227 -8.65 -5.79 11.06
C HIS A 227 -9.66 -6.84 10.62
N VAL A 228 -10.76 -6.41 10.03
CA VAL A 228 -11.81 -7.33 9.58
C VAL A 228 -11.50 -7.82 8.17
N ALA A 229 -11.43 -9.15 8.01
CA ALA A 229 -11.23 -9.80 6.71
C ALA A 229 -12.57 -10.10 6.01
N ARG A 230 -13.61 -10.43 6.78
CA ARG A 230 -14.95 -10.72 6.27
C ARG A 230 -16.00 -10.43 7.34
N GLN A 231 -17.16 -9.94 6.91
CA GLN A 231 -18.36 -9.80 7.72
C GLN A 231 -19.57 -10.35 6.95
N GLY A 232 -20.22 -11.35 7.55
CA GLY A 232 -21.46 -11.92 7.06
C GLY A 232 -21.35 -12.52 5.65
N ARG A 233 -22.34 -12.17 4.82
CA ARG A 233 -22.52 -12.74 3.47
C ARG A 233 -21.95 -11.87 2.36
N PHE A 234 -21.97 -10.56 2.51
CA PHE A 234 -21.72 -9.64 1.40
C PHE A 234 -20.36 -8.94 1.48
N LEU A 235 -19.76 -8.86 2.67
CA LEU A 235 -18.54 -8.12 2.88
C LEU A 235 -17.39 -9.10 3.10
N SER A 236 -16.55 -9.32 2.09
CA SER A 236 -15.39 -10.19 2.22
C SER A 236 -14.23 -9.63 1.40
N LEU A 237 -13.03 -9.56 2.00
CA LEU A 237 -11.82 -9.17 1.27
C LEU A 237 -11.52 -10.19 0.18
N HIS A 238 -11.76 -11.48 0.46
CA HIS A 238 -11.55 -12.55 -0.52
C HIS A 238 -12.31 -12.32 -1.83
N ASP A 239 -13.62 -12.02 -1.76
CA ASP A 239 -14.42 -11.78 -2.96
C ASP A 239 -14.08 -10.43 -3.60
N GLU A 240 -13.71 -9.43 -2.80
CA GLU A 240 -13.26 -8.13 -3.32
C GLU A 240 -12.02 -8.29 -4.21
N VAL A 241 -11.00 -9.01 -3.75
CA VAL A 241 -9.76 -9.22 -4.52
C VAL A 241 -10.02 -9.99 -5.80
N LYS A 242 -10.90 -10.99 -5.72
CA LYS A 242 -11.25 -11.83 -6.86
C LYS A 242 -11.98 -11.05 -7.94
N ASN A 243 -12.87 -10.14 -7.55
CA ASN A 243 -13.64 -9.31 -8.47
C ASN A 243 -12.86 -8.06 -8.91
N PHE A 244 -12.00 -7.52 -8.05
CA PHE A 244 -11.24 -6.28 -8.22
C PHE A 244 -9.76 -6.48 -7.86
N PRO A 245 -8.97 -7.15 -8.72
CA PRO A 245 -7.56 -7.39 -8.44
C PRO A 245 -6.75 -6.11 -8.45
N LEU A 246 -6.05 -5.83 -7.34
CA LEU A 246 -5.15 -4.67 -7.22
C LEU A 246 -3.89 -4.86 -8.08
N GLN A 247 -3.72 -4.02 -9.11
CA GLN A 247 -2.52 -4.05 -9.94
C GLN A 247 -1.36 -3.31 -9.28
N HIS A 248 -0.34 -4.06 -8.85
CA HIS A 248 0.86 -3.53 -8.23
C HIS A 248 1.86 -3.06 -9.30
N TRP A 249 1.71 -1.82 -9.77
CA TRP A 249 2.53 -1.23 -10.84
C TRP A 249 3.97 -0.89 -10.42
N LEU A 250 4.20 -0.57 -9.14
CA LEU A 250 5.50 -0.13 -8.63
C LEU A 250 6.65 -1.08 -8.96
N ARG A 251 6.40 -2.38 -8.80
CA ARG A 251 7.40 -3.42 -9.08
C ARG A 251 7.80 -3.44 -10.56
N SER A 252 6.82 -3.39 -11.44
CA SER A 252 7.05 -3.34 -12.89
C SER A 252 7.76 -2.05 -13.30
N THR A 253 7.43 -0.92 -12.66
CA THR A 253 8.11 0.37 -12.87
C THR A 253 9.58 0.30 -12.48
N VAL A 254 9.92 -0.31 -11.32
CA VAL A 254 11.32 -0.46 -10.90
C VAL A 254 12.12 -1.35 -11.86
N ILE A 255 11.53 -2.46 -12.32
CA ILE A 255 12.18 -3.34 -13.31
C ILE A 255 12.38 -2.61 -14.64
N ALA A 256 11.39 -1.84 -15.10
CA ALA A 256 11.47 -1.07 -16.34
C ALA A 256 12.53 0.04 -16.27
N ILE A 257 12.61 0.77 -15.15
CA ILE A 257 13.65 1.79 -14.92
C ILE A 257 15.03 1.12 -14.86
N GLY A 258 15.16 0.00 -14.15
CA GLY A 258 16.42 -0.73 -14.03
C GLY A 258 16.92 -1.27 -15.36
N SER A 259 16.04 -1.86 -16.18
CA SER A 259 16.42 -2.35 -17.51
C SER A 259 16.78 -1.21 -18.48
N LEU A 260 16.05 -0.09 -18.41
CA LEU A 260 16.36 1.11 -19.19
C LEU A 260 17.72 1.71 -18.82
N LEU A 261 18.05 1.75 -17.52
CA LEU A 261 19.36 2.19 -17.04
C LEU A 261 20.49 1.31 -17.58
N VAL A 262 20.35 -0.01 -17.50
CA VAL A 262 21.37 -0.94 -18.03
C VAL A 262 21.51 -0.79 -19.54
N LEU A 263 20.40 -0.63 -20.28
CA LEU A 263 20.42 -0.38 -21.72
C LEU A 263 21.15 0.93 -22.05
N PHE A 264 20.90 2.00 -21.30
CA PHE A 264 21.61 3.26 -21.44
C PHE A 264 23.12 3.07 -21.19
N MET A 265 23.50 2.43 -20.08
CA MET A 265 24.90 2.12 -19.81
C MET A 265 25.56 1.32 -20.94
N LEU A 266 24.85 0.34 -21.49
CA LEU A 266 25.36 -0.46 -22.60
C LEU A 266 25.62 0.39 -23.86
N LEU A 267 24.71 1.32 -24.19
CA LEU A 267 24.81 2.20 -25.35
C LEU A 267 25.96 3.20 -25.27
N PHE A 268 26.20 3.76 -24.09
CA PHE A 268 27.21 4.81 -23.90
C PHE A 268 28.61 4.23 -23.61
N TRP A 269 28.70 3.11 -22.91
CA TRP A 269 29.97 2.57 -22.42
C TRP A 269 30.61 1.54 -23.37
N ILE A 270 29.78 0.75 -24.05
CA ILE A 270 30.24 -0.25 -25.01
C ILE A 270 29.91 0.29 -26.41
N PRO A 271 30.82 0.22 -27.39
CA PRO A 271 30.55 0.71 -28.75
C PRO A 271 29.57 -0.21 -29.50
N LEU A 272 28.31 -0.28 -29.05
CA LEU A 272 27.22 -1.01 -29.70
C LEU A 272 26.72 -0.34 -30.99
N ASP A 273 27.30 0.80 -31.34
CA ASP A 273 26.91 1.56 -32.51
C ASP A 273 27.09 0.74 -33.82
N MET A 274 28.02 -0.22 -33.84
CA MET A 274 28.17 -1.18 -34.93
C MET A 274 27.06 -2.25 -34.97
N PRO A 275 26.84 -3.09 -33.93
CA PRO A 275 25.79 -4.12 -33.95
C PRO A 275 24.37 -3.55 -34.08
N ILE A 276 24.08 -2.36 -33.55
CA ILE A 276 22.76 -1.72 -33.73
C ILE A 276 22.53 -1.33 -35.19
N LYS A 277 23.55 -0.81 -35.88
CA LYS A 277 23.46 -0.54 -37.32
C LYS A 277 23.23 -1.83 -38.10
N PHE A 278 23.86 -2.95 -37.70
CA PHE A 278 23.62 -4.26 -38.31
C PHE A 278 22.20 -4.80 -38.08
N THR A 279 21.66 -4.75 -36.86
CA THR A 279 20.28 -5.21 -36.60
C THR A 279 19.24 -4.33 -37.29
N LEU A 280 19.49 -3.02 -37.37
CA LEU A 280 18.61 -2.08 -38.06
C LEU A 280 18.67 -2.26 -39.60
N SER A 281 19.85 -2.56 -40.15
CA SER A 281 20.01 -2.93 -41.57
C SER A 281 19.38 -4.28 -41.89
N TRP A 282 19.42 -5.24 -40.96
CA TRP A 282 18.75 -6.54 -41.10
C TRP A 282 17.22 -6.41 -41.08
N MET A 283 16.69 -5.59 -40.18
CA MET A 283 15.25 -5.31 -40.07
C MET A 283 14.69 -4.53 -41.27
N LYS A 284 15.53 -3.71 -41.93
CA LYS A 284 15.19 -2.99 -43.16
C LYS A 284 15.33 -3.84 -44.43
N GLY A 285 15.71 -5.11 -44.30
CA GLY A 285 15.90 -6.04 -45.42
C GLY A 285 17.22 -5.80 -46.13
N ALA A 286 18.27 -6.50 -45.70
CA ALA A 286 19.58 -6.47 -46.34
C ALA A 286 19.49 -6.98 -47.79
N GLN A 287 19.65 -6.08 -48.77
CA GLN A 287 19.73 -6.43 -50.19
C GLN A 287 21.16 -6.85 -50.54
N THR A 288 21.34 -8.06 -51.06
CA THR A 288 22.61 -8.52 -51.62
C THR A 288 22.86 -7.82 -52.95
N ILE A 289 23.79 -6.86 -53.00
CA ILE A 289 24.13 -6.15 -54.24
C ILE A 289 25.33 -6.84 -54.88
N GLU A 290 25.10 -7.57 -55.97
CA GLU A 290 26.15 -8.14 -56.83
C GLU A 290 26.67 -7.09 -57.81
N ALA A 291 27.76 -6.40 -57.47
CA ALA A 291 28.40 -5.43 -58.37
C ALA A 291 29.54 -6.08 -59.15
N THR A 292 29.34 -6.29 -60.45
CA THR A 292 30.35 -6.87 -61.35
C THR A 292 31.23 -5.82 -62.06
N THR A 293 30.94 -4.52 -61.87
CA THR A 293 31.67 -3.40 -62.49
C THR A 293 31.87 -2.23 -61.52
N VAL A 294 33.05 -1.60 -61.53
CA VAL A 294 33.44 -0.49 -60.62
C VAL A 294 32.46 0.70 -60.66
N LYS A 295 31.93 1.01 -61.85
CA LYS A 295 30.93 2.08 -62.04
C LYS A 295 29.55 1.76 -61.43
N GLN A 296 29.21 0.47 -61.26
CA GLN A 296 27.97 0.06 -60.59
C GLN A 296 28.12 0.14 -59.06
N LEU A 297 29.31 -0.14 -58.54
CA LEU A 297 29.61 -0.03 -57.11
C LEU A 297 29.59 1.43 -56.62
N GLU A 298 30.14 2.35 -57.42
CA GLU A 298 30.16 3.79 -57.11
C GLU A 298 28.74 4.40 -57.13
N LYS A 299 27.87 3.92 -58.03
CA LYS A 299 26.49 4.41 -58.16
C LYS A 299 25.52 3.80 -57.13
N ALA A 300 25.88 2.68 -56.52
CA ALA A 300 25.02 1.93 -55.58
C ALA A 300 24.97 2.53 -54.16
N GLY A 301 25.91 3.41 -53.78
CA GLY A 301 25.87 4.10 -52.48
C GLY A 301 25.86 3.13 -51.29
N VAL A 302 26.89 2.29 -51.20
CA VAL A 302 27.05 1.21 -50.19
C VAL A 302 26.87 1.74 -48.76
N ARG A 303 26.05 1.06 -47.96
CA ARG A 303 25.85 1.35 -46.53
C ARG A 303 26.48 0.27 -45.65
N VAL A 304 26.76 0.62 -44.40
CA VAL A 304 27.27 -0.33 -43.40
C VAL A 304 26.20 -1.38 -43.10
N GLY A 305 26.44 -2.63 -43.49
CA GLY A 305 25.51 -3.75 -43.34
C GLY A 305 25.23 -4.52 -44.63
N ASP A 306 25.60 -3.98 -45.80
CA ASP A 306 25.35 -4.62 -47.09
C ASP A 306 26.34 -5.77 -47.35
N THR A 307 25.85 -6.92 -47.81
CA THR A 307 26.68 -8.05 -48.24
C THR A 307 27.06 -7.86 -49.71
N LEU A 308 28.35 -7.62 -49.97
CA LEU A 308 28.87 -7.37 -51.30
C LEU A 308 29.58 -8.61 -51.86
N HIS A 309 29.06 -9.14 -52.97
CA HIS A 309 29.79 -10.11 -53.81
C HIS A 309 30.48 -9.37 -54.95
N LEU A 310 31.78 -9.07 -54.75
CA LEU A 310 32.61 -8.38 -55.74
C LEU A 310 33.33 -9.39 -56.64
N SER A 311 33.11 -9.28 -57.94
CA SER A 311 33.87 -10.01 -58.96
C SER A 311 34.47 -8.99 -59.94
N GLY A 312 35.81 -8.91 -59.98
CA GLY A 312 36.53 -7.93 -60.78
C GLY A 312 37.69 -8.53 -61.57
N LYS A 313 38.00 -7.94 -62.72
CA LYS A 313 39.21 -8.25 -63.51
C LYS A 313 40.21 -7.12 -63.35
N GLY A 314 41.40 -7.42 -62.84
CA GLY A 314 42.52 -6.48 -62.80
C GLY A 314 43.44 -6.64 -64.01
N MET A 315 43.99 -5.54 -64.53
CA MET A 315 45.09 -5.55 -65.51
C MET A 315 46.40 -5.24 -64.78
N CYS A 316 47.42 -6.05 -65.01
CA CYS A 316 48.76 -5.81 -64.47
C CYS A 316 49.62 -5.21 -65.60
N ASN A 317 50.01 -3.93 -65.46
CA ASN A 317 50.95 -3.32 -66.39
C ASN A 317 52.39 -3.60 -65.92
N ILE A 318 53.02 -4.60 -66.55
CA ILE A 318 54.41 -4.95 -66.27
C ILE A 318 55.25 -4.16 -67.28
N HIS A 319 56.02 -3.18 -66.81
CA HIS A 319 56.97 -2.46 -67.65
C HIS A 319 58.05 -3.45 -68.12
N SER A 320 57.94 -3.92 -69.36
CA SER A 320 58.82 -4.93 -69.96
C SER A 320 60.12 -4.33 -70.45
N GLY A 321 61.09 -4.16 -69.55
CA GLY A 321 62.48 -3.83 -69.88
C GLY A 321 63.37 -5.06 -70.11
N ARG A 322 62.96 -6.05 -70.92
CA ARG A 322 63.87 -7.03 -71.57
C ARG A 322 63.12 -8.04 -72.46
N PRO A 323 63.55 -8.28 -73.71
CA PRO A 323 62.93 -9.26 -74.59
C PRO A 323 63.45 -10.67 -74.26
N GLY A 324 62.55 -11.58 -73.86
CA GLY A 324 62.91 -12.99 -73.63
C GLY A 324 62.20 -13.70 -72.46
N ALA A 325 60.95 -13.35 -72.13
CA ALA A 325 60.30 -13.83 -70.91
C ALA A 325 58.83 -14.29 -71.11
N GLY A 326 58.57 -15.12 -72.12
CA GLY A 326 57.22 -15.69 -72.34
C GLY A 326 56.74 -16.65 -71.23
N SER A 327 57.66 -17.30 -70.50
CA SER A 327 57.33 -18.29 -69.46
C SER A 327 57.42 -17.77 -68.02
N LEU A 328 58.07 -16.63 -67.81
CA LEU A 328 58.23 -15.97 -66.50
C LEU A 328 57.03 -15.08 -66.12
N THR A 329 56.30 -14.57 -67.10
CA THR A 329 55.08 -13.76 -66.94
C THR A 329 53.99 -14.52 -66.18
N HIS A 330 53.82 -15.82 -66.45
CA HIS A 330 52.79 -16.65 -65.80
C HIS A 330 53.10 -16.93 -64.31
N ARG A 331 54.38 -17.06 -63.91
CA ARG A 331 54.74 -17.28 -62.49
C ARG A 331 54.69 -16.00 -61.67
N LEU A 332 55.12 -14.87 -62.22
CA LEU A 332 55.06 -13.57 -61.55
C LEU A 332 53.62 -13.10 -61.35
N CYS A 333 52.75 -13.23 -62.36
CA CYS A 333 51.34 -12.85 -62.23
C CYS A 333 50.62 -13.71 -61.17
N ARG A 334 50.95 -15.02 -61.09
CA ARG A 334 50.40 -15.93 -60.07
C ARG A 334 50.94 -15.68 -58.66
N SER A 335 52.18 -15.21 -58.54
CA SER A 335 52.82 -14.83 -57.27
C SER A 335 52.23 -13.54 -56.70
N ILE A 336 52.05 -12.51 -57.55
CA ILE A 336 51.45 -11.23 -57.17
C ILE A 336 49.98 -11.41 -56.75
N ALA A 337 49.21 -12.22 -57.49
CA ALA A 337 47.82 -12.55 -57.13
C ALA A 337 47.71 -13.29 -55.79
N ARG A 338 48.73 -14.06 -55.40
CA ARG A 338 48.76 -14.79 -54.12
C ARG A 338 49.12 -13.89 -52.94
N LYS A 339 49.96 -12.87 -53.15
CA LYS A 339 50.39 -11.91 -52.11
C LYS A 339 49.30 -10.87 -51.74
N SER A 340 48.36 -10.61 -52.65
CA SER A 340 47.22 -9.70 -52.43
C SER A 340 46.04 -10.32 -51.64
N SER A 341 46.03 -11.65 -51.44
CA SER A 341 44.89 -12.40 -50.89
C SER A 341 44.99 -12.57 -49.36
N GLY A 342 45.22 -11.48 -48.64
CA GLY A 342 45.40 -11.50 -47.18
C GLY A 342 44.17 -11.89 -46.35
N MET A 343 42.95 -11.98 -46.91
CA MET A 343 41.77 -12.26 -46.06
C MET A 343 40.60 -13.00 -46.73
N THR A 344 40.66 -13.41 -48.01
CA THR A 344 39.57 -14.20 -48.63
C THR A 344 40.09 -14.94 -49.87
N ARG A 345 39.80 -16.25 -49.99
CA ARG A 345 40.22 -17.10 -51.12
C ARG A 345 39.55 -16.65 -52.43
N LEU A 346 40.18 -15.72 -53.15
CA LEU A 346 39.81 -15.36 -54.51
C LEU A 346 40.48 -16.33 -55.51
N ARG A 347 39.67 -17.07 -56.28
CA ARG A 347 40.16 -17.92 -57.39
C ARG A 347 40.48 -17.03 -58.60
N TYR A 348 41.76 -16.80 -58.86
CA TYR A 348 42.20 -16.08 -60.06
C TYR A 348 42.51 -17.05 -61.21
N ARG A 349 41.89 -16.84 -62.38
CA ARG A 349 42.21 -17.55 -63.63
C ARG A 349 42.85 -16.55 -64.60
N CYS A 350 44.18 -16.60 -64.75
CA CYS A 350 44.89 -15.81 -65.75
C CYS A 350 44.59 -16.36 -67.15
N ARG A 351 44.06 -15.53 -68.05
CA ARG A 351 43.85 -15.86 -69.46
C ARG A 351 44.71 -14.89 -70.28
N ASN A 352 45.72 -15.40 -70.97
CA ASN A 352 46.46 -14.59 -71.95
C ASN A 352 45.54 -14.37 -73.15
N GLN A 353 45.12 -13.13 -73.39
CA GLN A 353 44.69 -12.71 -74.72
C GLN A 353 45.90 -12.10 -75.39
N ILE A 354 46.40 -12.81 -76.40
CA ILE A 354 47.41 -12.29 -77.33
C ILE A 354 46.60 -11.45 -78.32
N TRP A 355 46.90 -10.15 -78.38
CA TRP A 355 46.62 -9.31 -79.54
C TRP A 355 47.96 -8.93 -80.15
#